data_AF-A0AAD9IL78-F1
#
_entry.id   AF-A0AAD9IL78-F1
#
_cell.length_a   1.000
_cell.length_b   1.000
_cell.length_c   1.000
_cell.angle_alpha   90.00
_cell.angle_beta   90.00
_cell.angle_gamma   90.00
#
_symmetry.space_group_name_H-M   'P 1'
#
loop_
_entity.id
_entity.type
_entity.pdbx_description
1 polymer ?
#
loop_
_entity_poly.entity_id
_entity_poly.type
_entity_poly.pdbx_seq_one_letter_code
_entity_poly.pdbx_strand_id
1 'polypeptide(L)'
;MVAVLEGHDVGGTCVNRGCVPSKALLAAAGQVRSLREAHHLKQLGLSVQGVEFDRAGIAGHAKQLASTIQGNLRRSLEALGVDLLVGQGKFTGPHTLSYGLPGRVDVGGTVTARDIIIATGSVPFVPPGIAIDGKTVFTSDHALRLDWLPPWVAIIGSGYIGLEFSGRLHSSGVGGDVCGGAAGADARV
;
A
#
# COMPACT_ATOMS: atom_id res chain seq x y z
N MET A 1 -2.96 20.55 -23.69
CA MET A 1 -4.00 20.30 -22.67
C MET A 1 -3.90 18.85 -22.26
N VAL A 2 -3.87 18.57 -20.96
CA VAL A 2 -3.70 17.22 -20.40
C VAL A 2 -4.78 17.02 -19.35
N ALA A 3 -5.46 15.88 -19.40
CA ALA A 3 -6.41 15.46 -18.38
C ALA A 3 -5.94 14.14 -17.77
N VAL A 4 -6.17 13.98 -16.47
CA VAL A 4 -5.91 12.73 -15.73
C VAL A 4 -7.24 12.26 -15.18
N LEU A 5 -7.61 11.02 -15.51
CA LEU A 5 -8.78 10.36 -14.98
C LEU A 5 -8.37 9.39 -13.86
N GLU A 6 -8.72 9.71 -12.63
CA GLU A 6 -8.40 8.92 -11.43
C GLU A 6 -9.67 8.35 -10.81
N GLY A 7 -9.77 7.02 -10.75
CA GLY A 7 -10.96 6.32 -10.24
C GLY A 7 -10.98 6.15 -8.73
N HIS A 8 -9.89 6.45 -8.04
CA HIS A 8 -9.75 6.28 -6.60
C HIS A 8 -9.06 7.50 -5.96
N ASP A 9 -7.74 7.41 -5.79
CA ASP A 9 -6.95 8.30 -4.95
C ASP A 9 -5.73 8.74 -5.77
N VAL A 10 -5.52 10.05 -5.88
CA VAL A 10 -4.33 10.59 -6.57
C VAL A 10 -3.06 9.94 -6.01
N GLY A 11 -2.14 9.55 -6.90
CA GLY A 11 -0.91 8.84 -6.55
C GLY A 11 -1.03 7.31 -6.57
N GLY A 12 -2.23 6.76 -6.83
CA GLY A 12 -2.45 5.35 -7.08
C GLY A 12 -2.01 4.43 -5.94
N THR A 13 -1.65 3.20 -6.27
CA THR A 13 -1.26 2.18 -5.28
C THR A 13 -0.04 2.59 -4.46
N CYS A 14 1.01 3.12 -5.10
CA CYS A 14 2.30 3.37 -4.45
C CYS A 14 2.19 4.40 -3.30
N VAL A 15 1.40 5.46 -3.48
CA VAL A 15 1.20 6.48 -2.45
C VAL A 15 0.21 6.02 -1.38
N ASN A 16 -0.90 5.41 -1.79
CA ASN A 16 -2.06 5.23 -0.89
C ASN A 16 -2.09 3.88 -0.15
N ARG A 17 -1.42 2.86 -0.70
CA ARG A 17 -1.51 1.46 -0.23
C ARG A 17 -0.30 0.61 -0.65
N GLY A 18 0.86 1.24 -0.79
CA GLY A 18 2.05 0.58 -1.31
C GLY A 18 3.32 1.17 -0.72
N CYS A 19 4.19 1.67 -1.59
CA CYS A 19 5.53 2.12 -1.26
C CYS A 19 5.58 3.08 -0.07
N VAL A 20 4.81 4.17 -0.10
CA VAL A 20 4.89 5.23 0.93
C VAL A 20 4.56 4.69 2.33
N PRO A 21 3.35 4.14 2.58
CA PRO A 21 3.04 3.60 3.90
C PRO A 21 3.92 2.39 4.26
N SER A 22 4.23 1.48 3.31
CA SER A 22 5.08 0.32 3.60
C SER A 22 6.48 0.74 4.08
N LYS A 23 7.11 1.70 3.40
CA LYS A 23 8.46 2.17 3.74
C LYS A 23 8.48 3.02 5.00
N ALA A 24 7.44 3.81 5.27
CA ALA A 24 7.31 4.52 6.54
C ALA A 24 7.24 3.55 7.73
N LEU A 25 6.43 2.50 7.62
CA LEU A 25 6.31 1.47 8.66
C LEU A 25 7.59 0.64 8.78
N LEU A 26 8.23 0.28 7.66
CA LEU A 26 9.48 -0.48 7.65
C LEU A 26 10.62 0.33 8.27
N ALA A 27 10.69 1.64 8.02
CA ALA A 27 11.67 2.52 8.64
C ALA A 27 11.50 2.58 10.16
N ALA A 28 10.26 2.76 10.65
CA ALA A 28 9.98 2.73 12.09
C ALA A 28 10.33 1.38 12.73
N ALA A 29 9.96 0.27 12.08
CA ALA A 29 10.32 -1.07 12.52
C ALA A 29 11.85 -1.29 12.56
N GLY A 30 12.56 -0.78 11.55
CA GLY A 30 14.02 -0.80 11.49
C GLY A 30 14.66 -0.04 12.66
N GLN A 31 14.13 1.14 13.01
CA GLN A 31 14.60 1.91 14.17
C GLN A 31 14.36 1.16 15.48
N VAL A 32 13.17 0.59 15.68
CA VAL A 32 12.86 -0.23 16.86
C VAL A 32 13.82 -1.41 16.97
N ARG A 33 14.10 -2.10 15.86
CA ARG A 33 15.08 -3.19 15.83
C ARG A 33 16.47 -2.69 16.22
N SER A 34 16.97 -1.64 15.58
CA SER A 34 18.29 -1.07 15.88
C SER A 34 18.44 -0.66 17.35
N LEU A 35 17.40 -0.11 17.97
CA LEU A 35 17.40 0.25 19.39
C LEU A 35 17.39 -0.97 20.32
N ARG A 36 16.93 -2.13 19.85
CA ARG A 36 16.91 -3.41 20.59
C ARG A 36 18.21 -4.21 20.44
N GLU A 37 19.07 -3.88 19.47
CA GLU A 37 20.34 -4.55 19.22
C GLU A 37 21.42 -4.16 20.26
N ALA A 38 21.23 -4.60 21.51
CA ALA A 38 22.05 -4.23 22.66
C ALA A 38 23.55 -4.50 22.46
N HIS A 39 23.90 -5.56 21.73
CA HIS A 39 25.30 -5.88 21.41
C HIS A 39 25.93 -4.82 20.51
N HIS A 40 25.24 -4.42 19.44
CA HIS A 40 25.72 -3.38 18.53
C HIS A 40 25.81 -2.03 19.23
N LEU A 41 24.81 -1.67 20.04
CA LEU A 41 24.82 -0.44 20.83
C LEU A 41 26.03 -0.40 21.80
N LYS A 42 26.34 -1.51 22.47
CA LYS A 42 27.53 -1.62 23.32
C LYS A 42 28.83 -1.38 22.57
N GLN A 43 28.96 -1.86 21.34
CA GLN A 43 30.16 -1.61 20.50
C GLN A 43 30.33 -0.13 20.17
N LEU A 44 29.23 0.64 20.13
CA LEU A 44 29.21 2.08 19.95
C LEU A 44 29.33 2.86 21.29
N GLY A 45 29.48 2.17 22.42
CA GLY A 45 29.53 2.79 23.75
C GLY A 45 28.17 3.26 24.28
N LEU A 46 27.06 2.83 23.67
CA LEU A 46 25.70 3.19 24.06
C LEU A 46 25.04 2.09 24.90
N SER A 47 24.22 2.49 25.87
CA SER A 47 23.38 1.58 26.65
C SER A 47 21.95 2.12 26.69
N VAL A 48 21.01 1.31 26.23
CA VAL A 48 19.57 1.62 26.23
C VAL A 48 18.88 0.59 27.11
N GLN A 49 18.13 1.04 28.12
CA GLN A 49 17.36 0.17 29.02
C GLN A 49 15.89 0.20 28.62
N GLY A 50 15.49 -0.79 27.83
CA GLY A 50 14.11 -0.91 27.34
C GLY A 50 13.81 -0.05 26.12
N VAL A 51 12.98 -0.58 25.23
CA VAL A 51 12.48 0.13 24.04
C VAL A 51 10.97 -0.06 23.99
N GLU A 52 10.25 1.01 24.33
CA GLU A 52 8.81 1.10 24.19
C GLU A 52 8.48 1.84 22.89
N PHE A 53 7.39 1.45 22.24
CA PHE A 53 6.90 2.12 21.05
C PHE A 53 5.38 2.05 20.98
N ASP A 54 4.78 3.13 20.51
CA ASP A 54 3.36 3.20 20.23
C ASP A 54 3.08 2.79 18.78
N ARG A 55 2.40 1.65 18.63
CA ARG A 55 2.00 1.13 17.32
C ARG A 55 1.01 2.06 16.61
N ALA A 56 0.07 2.63 17.35
CA ALA A 56 -0.93 3.53 16.80
C ALA A 56 -0.25 4.83 16.32
N GLY A 57 0.69 5.36 17.09
CA GLY A 57 1.54 6.48 16.69
C GLY A 57 2.35 6.22 15.41
N ILE A 58 2.99 5.05 15.29
CA ILE A 58 3.73 4.66 14.08
C ILE A 58 2.79 4.56 12.86
N ALA A 59 1.63 3.92 13.02
CA ALA A 59 0.63 3.81 11.95
C ALA A 59 0.06 5.19 11.56
N GLY A 60 -0.21 6.04 12.55
CA GLY A 60 -0.65 7.42 12.37
C GLY A 60 0.37 8.25 11.59
N HIS A 61 1.66 8.15 11.93
CA HIS A 61 2.74 8.79 11.18
C HIS A 61 2.79 8.33 9.72
N ALA A 62 2.72 7.02 9.46
CA ALA A 62 2.70 6.49 8.09
C ALA A 62 1.49 6.99 7.28
N LYS A 63 0.29 7.02 7.89
CA LYS A 63 -0.94 7.55 7.29
C LYS A 63 -0.82 9.04 6.98
N GLN A 64 -0.30 9.82 7.91
CA GLN A 64 -0.10 11.26 7.73
C GLN A 64 0.88 11.56 6.59
N LEU A 65 1.97 10.79 6.50
CA LEU A 65 2.93 10.92 5.41
C LEU A 65 2.29 10.64 4.05
N ALA A 66 1.52 9.54 3.94
CA ALA A 66 0.79 9.20 2.72
C ALA A 66 -0.20 10.31 2.32
N SER A 67 -0.98 10.82 3.26
CA SER A 67 -1.93 11.92 3.02
C SER A 67 -1.23 13.21 2.58
N THR A 68 -0.09 13.53 3.18
CA THR A 68 0.71 14.70 2.82
C THR A 68 1.21 14.61 1.38
N ILE A 69 1.76 13.46 1.00
CA ILE A 69 2.26 13.21 -0.36
C ILE A 69 1.13 13.22 -1.38
N GLN A 70 -0.02 12.59 -1.07
CA GLN A 70 -1.21 12.62 -1.91
C GLN A 70 -1.68 14.07 -2.17
N GLY A 71 -1.78 14.88 -1.11
CA GLY A 71 -2.17 16.28 -1.22
C GLY A 71 -1.17 17.12 -2.02
N ASN A 72 0.13 16.88 -1.86
CA ASN A 72 1.18 17.51 -2.65
C ASN A 72 1.04 17.17 -4.14
N LEU A 73 0.83 15.90 -4.47
CA LEU A 73 0.65 15.46 -5.86
C LEU A 73 -0.56 16.11 -6.51
N ARG A 74 -1.70 16.15 -5.82
CA ARG A 74 -2.90 16.83 -6.30
C ARG A 74 -2.62 18.31 -6.59
N ARG A 75 -2.02 19.04 -5.64
CA ARG A 75 -1.66 20.45 -5.83
C ARG A 75 -0.69 20.66 -7.00
N SER A 76 0.27 19.76 -7.18
CA SER A 76 1.21 19.84 -8.30
C SER A 76 0.52 19.65 -9.65
N LEU A 77 -0.45 18.72 -9.76
CA LEU A 77 -1.24 18.54 -10.98
C LEU A 77 -2.08 19.79 -11.30
N GLU A 78 -2.74 20.34 -10.28
CA GLU A 78 -3.54 21.57 -10.40
C GLU A 78 -2.65 22.76 -10.81
N ALA A 79 -1.48 22.92 -10.20
CA ALA A 79 -0.52 23.99 -10.53
C ALA A 79 0.05 23.89 -11.95
N LEU A 80 0.14 22.67 -12.50
CA LEU A 80 0.54 22.42 -13.89
C LEU A 80 -0.61 22.59 -14.90
N GLY A 81 -1.82 22.92 -14.44
CA GLY A 81 -3.00 23.08 -15.29
C GLY A 81 -3.54 21.76 -15.85
N VAL A 82 -3.34 20.64 -15.12
CA VAL A 82 -3.90 19.34 -15.48
C VAL A 82 -5.36 19.25 -15.01
N ASP A 83 -6.26 18.88 -15.90
CA ASP A 83 -7.65 18.63 -15.54
C ASP A 83 -7.78 17.28 -14.84
N LEU A 84 -8.02 17.30 -13.54
CA LEU A 84 -8.21 16.09 -12.75
C LEU A 84 -9.68 15.67 -12.77
N LEU A 85 -9.99 14.66 -13.58
CA LEU A 85 -11.29 14.01 -13.65
C LEU A 85 -11.36 12.89 -12.61
N VAL A 86 -12.33 12.93 -11.70
CA VAL A 86 -12.49 11.90 -10.67
C VAL A 86 -13.57 10.91 -11.10
N GLY A 87 -13.19 9.66 -11.29
CA GLY A 87 -14.10 8.61 -11.73
C GLY A 87 -13.43 7.47 -12.49
N GLN A 88 -14.19 6.41 -12.74
CA GLN A 88 -13.77 5.31 -13.60
C GLN A 88 -14.03 5.67 -15.06
N GLY A 89 -13.07 5.35 -15.93
CA GLY A 89 -13.17 5.55 -17.37
C GLY A 89 -13.52 4.28 -18.13
N LYS A 90 -14.29 4.43 -19.19
CA LYS A 90 -14.58 3.39 -20.16
C LYS A 90 -14.41 3.93 -21.57
N PHE A 91 -13.64 3.24 -22.39
CA PHE A 91 -13.57 3.55 -23.82
C PHE A 91 -14.93 3.30 -24.48
N THR A 92 -15.45 4.34 -25.14
CA THR A 92 -16.64 4.27 -26.00
C THR A 92 -16.27 4.32 -27.48
N GLY A 93 -15.02 4.65 -27.79
CA GLY A 93 -14.41 4.58 -29.11
C GLY A 93 -12.89 4.67 -29.03
N PRO A 94 -12.18 4.67 -30.17
CA PRO A 94 -10.70 4.68 -30.19
C PRO A 94 -10.07 5.90 -29.50
N HIS A 95 -10.77 7.05 -29.54
CA HIS A 95 -10.30 8.33 -29.01
C HIS A 95 -11.30 8.98 -28.05
N THR A 96 -12.23 8.19 -27.51
CA THR A 96 -13.36 8.68 -26.72
C THR A 96 -13.57 7.82 -25.50
N LEU A 97 -13.68 8.45 -24.34
CA LEU A 97 -13.95 7.80 -23.07
C LEU A 97 -15.15 8.45 -22.40
N SER A 98 -16.06 7.63 -21.86
CA SER A 98 -17.00 8.09 -20.84
C SER A 98 -16.34 7.92 -19.47
N TYR A 99 -16.66 8.82 -18.53
CA TYR A 99 -16.21 8.67 -17.16
C TYR A 99 -17.31 8.97 -16.16
N GLY A 100 -17.19 8.45 -14.94
CA GLY A 100 -18.17 8.68 -13.89
C GLY A 100 -17.89 7.88 -12.62
N LEU A 101 -18.91 7.75 -11.78
CA LEU A 101 -18.79 6.98 -10.54
C LEU A 101 -18.61 5.49 -10.83
N PRO A 102 -18.00 4.73 -9.90
CA PRO A 102 -17.94 3.27 -10.00
C PRO A 102 -19.33 2.67 -10.28
N GLY A 103 -19.45 1.87 -11.33
CA GLY A 103 -20.72 1.27 -11.77
C GLY A 103 -21.67 2.21 -12.55
N ARG A 104 -21.34 3.50 -12.70
CA ARG A 104 -22.09 4.51 -13.48
C ARG A 104 -21.13 5.45 -14.22
N VAL A 105 -20.36 4.89 -15.15
CA VAL A 105 -19.29 5.54 -15.92
C VAL A 105 -19.78 6.50 -17.02
N ASP A 106 -21.08 6.69 -17.13
CA ASP A 106 -21.78 7.54 -18.09
C ASP A 106 -22.25 8.87 -17.48
N VAL A 107 -22.22 9.00 -16.15
CA VAL A 107 -22.78 10.16 -15.43
C VAL A 107 -21.78 11.31 -15.27
N GLY A 108 -20.47 11.05 -15.35
CA GLY A 108 -19.44 12.10 -15.26
C GLY A 108 -19.19 12.84 -16.57
N GLY A 109 -19.56 12.24 -17.71
CA GLY A 109 -19.50 12.86 -19.03
C GLY A 109 -18.61 12.09 -20.00
N THR A 110 -18.23 12.77 -21.08
CA THR A 110 -17.39 12.20 -22.15
C THR A 110 -16.20 13.10 -22.41
N VAL A 111 -15.03 12.50 -22.61
CA VAL A 111 -13.79 13.17 -22.98
C VAL A 111 -13.24 12.55 -24.26
N THR A 112 -12.65 13.39 -25.11
CA THR A 112 -11.92 12.96 -26.30
C THR A 112 -10.46 13.37 -26.19
N ALA A 113 -9.57 12.52 -26.67
CA ALA A 113 -8.14 12.78 -26.66
C ALA A 113 -7.49 12.18 -27.90
N ARG A 114 -6.53 12.90 -28.47
CA ARG A 114 -5.71 12.40 -29.59
C ARG A 114 -4.83 11.24 -29.11
N ASP A 115 -4.11 11.48 -28.01
CA ASP A 115 -3.17 10.53 -27.42
C ASP A 115 -3.68 10.12 -26.05
N ILE A 116 -3.67 8.81 -25.77
CA ILE A 116 -4.22 8.24 -24.55
C ILE A 116 -3.19 7.32 -23.90
N ILE A 117 -2.85 7.59 -22.65
CA ILE A 117 -1.92 6.78 -21.85
C ILE A 117 -2.75 5.96 -20.86
N ILE A 118 -2.65 4.64 -20.95
CA ILE A 118 -3.31 3.72 -20.01
C ILE A 118 -2.36 3.43 -18.85
N ALA A 119 -2.70 3.93 -17.67
CA ALA A 119 -1.91 3.77 -16.45
C ALA A 119 -2.77 3.26 -15.27
N THR A 120 -3.63 2.27 -15.52
CA THR A 120 -4.63 1.76 -14.55
C THR A 120 -4.02 0.94 -13.40
N GLY A 121 -2.73 0.64 -13.45
CA GLY A 121 -2.03 -0.06 -12.38
C GLY A 121 -2.39 -1.55 -12.28
N SER A 122 -2.33 -2.09 -11.06
CA SER A 122 -2.55 -3.49 -10.74
C SER A 122 -3.29 -3.66 -9.40
N VAL A 123 -3.79 -4.87 -9.16
CA VAL A 123 -4.48 -5.26 -7.91
C VAL A 123 -3.81 -6.50 -7.30
N PRO A 124 -3.92 -6.73 -5.97
CA PRO A 124 -3.40 -7.93 -5.34
C PRO A 124 -4.02 -9.21 -5.96
N PHE A 125 -3.17 -10.20 -6.25
CA PHE A 125 -3.63 -11.51 -6.68
C PHE A 125 -4.13 -12.34 -5.49
N VAL A 126 -5.26 -13.01 -5.67
CA VAL A 126 -5.89 -13.86 -4.66
C VAL A 126 -6.15 -15.22 -5.31
N PRO A 127 -5.60 -16.32 -4.76
CA PRO A 127 -5.85 -17.65 -5.31
C PRO A 127 -7.35 -17.98 -5.35
N PRO A 128 -7.83 -18.69 -6.40
CA PRO A 128 -9.20 -19.15 -6.45
C PRO A 128 -9.58 -19.97 -5.21
N GLY A 129 -10.80 -19.76 -4.70
CA GLY A 129 -11.29 -20.46 -3.50
C GLY A 129 -10.90 -19.81 -2.17
N ILE A 130 -10.08 -18.76 -2.18
CA ILE A 130 -9.75 -17.99 -0.97
C ILE A 130 -10.65 -16.76 -0.86
N ALA A 131 -11.43 -16.70 0.22
CA ALA A 131 -12.24 -15.54 0.55
C ALA A 131 -11.45 -14.55 1.42
N ILE A 132 -11.37 -13.30 0.98
CA ILE A 132 -10.79 -12.21 1.79
C ILE A 132 -11.87 -11.69 2.73
N ASP A 133 -11.58 -11.67 4.03
CA ASP A 133 -12.45 -11.07 5.06
C ASP A 133 -11.89 -9.74 5.60
N GLY A 134 -10.65 -9.40 5.26
CA GLY A 134 -9.95 -8.20 5.74
C GLY A 134 -9.59 -8.25 7.23
N LYS A 135 -9.76 -9.41 7.88
CA LYS A 135 -9.53 -9.64 9.31
C LYS A 135 -8.55 -10.79 9.52
N THR A 136 -8.89 -11.98 9.04
CA THR A 136 -8.10 -13.21 9.15
C THR A 136 -7.32 -13.47 7.86
N VAL A 137 -7.99 -13.31 6.72
CA VAL A 137 -7.44 -13.43 5.38
C VAL A 137 -7.47 -12.07 4.73
N PHE A 138 -6.30 -11.52 4.45
CA PHE A 138 -6.17 -10.14 4.03
C PHE A 138 -5.01 -9.97 3.04
N THR A 139 -5.11 -8.94 2.20
CA THR A 139 -4.08 -8.58 1.21
C THR A 139 -3.14 -7.49 1.77
N SER A 140 -2.10 -7.13 1.01
CA SER A 140 -1.23 -5.99 1.35
C SER A 140 -1.99 -4.68 1.59
N ASP A 141 -3.08 -4.45 0.86
CA ASP A 141 -3.90 -3.23 0.98
C ASP A 141 -4.54 -3.11 2.36
N HIS A 142 -4.99 -4.24 2.90
CA HIS A 142 -5.56 -4.35 4.24
C HIS A 142 -4.47 -4.32 5.30
N ALA A 143 -3.37 -5.06 5.07
CA ALA A 143 -2.30 -5.25 6.04
C ALA A 143 -1.54 -3.95 6.40
N LEU A 144 -1.56 -2.94 5.52
CA LEU A 144 -1.02 -1.60 5.83
C LEU A 144 -1.92 -0.78 6.77
N ARG A 145 -3.16 -1.21 6.96
CA ARG A 145 -4.22 -0.50 7.70
C ARG A 145 -4.72 -1.31 8.90
N LEU A 146 -4.01 -2.39 9.26
CA LEU A 146 -4.37 -3.18 10.42
C LEU A 146 -4.10 -2.39 11.70
N ASP A 147 -5.15 -2.18 12.49
CA ASP A 147 -5.07 -1.52 13.79
C ASP A 147 -4.56 -2.47 14.90
N TRP A 148 -4.48 -3.76 14.60
CA TRP A 148 -4.04 -4.82 15.50
C TRP A 148 -3.08 -5.77 14.78
N LEU A 149 -2.25 -6.48 15.54
CA LEU A 149 -1.32 -7.46 14.98
C LEU A 149 -1.54 -8.83 15.61
N PRO A 150 -1.65 -9.89 14.81
CA PRO A 150 -1.81 -11.24 15.34
C PRO A 150 -0.50 -11.69 16.02
N PRO A 151 -0.55 -12.65 16.95
CA PRO A 151 0.65 -13.25 17.53
C PRO A 151 1.49 -14.00 16.48
N TRP A 152 0.83 -14.54 15.45
CA TRP A 152 1.48 -15.22 14.33
C TRP A 152 0.78 -14.91 13.00
N VAL A 153 1.53 -14.91 11.90
CA VAL A 153 1.01 -14.69 10.54
C VAL A 153 1.62 -15.65 9.52
N ALA A 154 0.78 -16.24 8.66
CA ALA A 154 1.22 -16.88 7.43
C ALA A 154 1.29 -15.86 6.30
N ILE A 155 2.40 -15.83 5.57
CA ILE A 155 2.56 -14.98 4.38
C ILE A 155 2.61 -15.89 3.16
N ILE A 156 1.58 -15.78 2.31
CA ILE A 156 1.47 -16.57 1.08
C ILE A 156 2.13 -15.81 -0.06
N GLY A 157 3.30 -16.29 -0.49
CA GLY A 157 4.11 -15.70 -1.55
C GLY A 157 5.41 -15.08 -1.06
N SER A 158 6.51 -15.48 -1.69
CA SER A 158 7.89 -15.08 -1.37
C SER A 158 8.40 -13.87 -2.18
N GLY A 159 7.49 -13.12 -2.80
CA GLY A 159 7.84 -11.88 -3.51
C GLY A 159 8.33 -10.78 -2.55
N TYR A 160 8.87 -9.69 -3.11
CA TYR A 160 9.43 -8.59 -2.30
C TYR A 160 8.41 -8.01 -1.31
N ILE A 161 7.12 -7.94 -1.68
CA ILE A 161 6.04 -7.51 -0.78
C ILE A 161 5.96 -8.45 0.43
N GLY A 162 5.91 -9.77 0.21
CA GLY A 162 5.87 -10.76 1.29
C GLY A 162 7.06 -10.64 2.24
N LEU A 163 8.27 -10.44 1.69
CA LEU A 163 9.49 -10.26 2.47
C LEU A 163 9.54 -8.94 3.26
N GLU A 164 9.01 -7.86 2.69
CA GLU A 164 8.90 -6.58 3.42
C GLU A 164 7.92 -6.68 4.59
N PHE A 165 6.79 -7.35 4.38
CA PHE A 165 5.80 -7.57 5.43
C PHE A 165 6.35 -8.50 6.52
N SER A 166 7.04 -9.59 6.15
CA SER A 166 7.63 -10.50 7.12
C SER A 166 8.64 -9.79 8.03
N GLY A 167 9.57 -9.04 7.45
CA GLY A 167 10.59 -8.30 8.21
C GLY A 167 9.99 -7.26 9.16
N ARG A 168 8.94 -6.56 8.72
CA ARG A 168 8.23 -5.57 9.54
C ARG A 168 7.48 -6.21 10.70
N LEU A 169 6.75 -7.29 10.44
CA LEU A 169 5.95 -8.01 11.44
C LEU A 169 6.84 -8.65 12.51
N HIS A 170 7.94 -9.27 12.07
CA HIS A 170 8.93 -9.85 12.98
C HIS A 170 9.56 -8.81 13.92
N SER A 171 9.96 -7.65 13.38
CA SER A 171 10.50 -6.53 14.19
C SER A 171 9.47 -6.00 15.21
N SER A 172 8.19 -6.17 14.90
CA SER A 172 7.06 -5.79 15.74
C SER A 172 6.66 -6.88 16.76
N GLY A 173 7.42 -7.98 16.84
CA GLY A 173 7.20 -9.08 17.79
C GLY A 173 6.17 -10.11 17.35
N VAL A 174 5.81 -10.15 16.07
CA VAL A 174 4.87 -11.13 15.50
C VAL A 174 5.68 -12.30 14.94
N GLY A 175 5.34 -13.53 15.34
CA GLY A 175 5.87 -14.74 14.70
C GLY A 175 5.34 -14.87 13.28
N GLY A 176 6.05 -15.52 12.37
CA GLY A 176 5.47 -15.76 11.05
C GLY A 176 6.31 -16.63 10.15
N ASP A 177 5.61 -17.32 9.25
CA ASP A 177 6.19 -18.18 8.22
C ASP A 177 5.86 -17.64 6.84
N VAL A 178 6.87 -17.59 5.97
CA VAL A 178 6.71 -17.22 4.56
C VAL A 178 6.59 -18.52 3.76
N CYS A 179 5.37 -18.82 3.32
CA CYS A 179 5.10 -19.98 2.48
C CYS A 179 5.46 -19.63 1.02
N GLY A 180 6.60 -20.16 0.56
CA GLY A 180 7.01 -20.08 -0.82
C GLY A 180 6.33 -21.16 -1.66
N GLY A 181 5.47 -20.75 -2.59
CA GLY A 181 4.92 -21.63 -3.61
C GLY A 181 4.91 -20.91 -4.96
N ALA A 182 5.62 -21.44 -5.95
CA ALA A 182 5.22 -21.20 -7.34
C ALA A 182 3.85 -21.91 -7.48
N ALA A 183 2.77 -21.13 -7.54
CA ALA A 183 1.38 -21.57 -7.76
C ALA A 183 1.14 -23.07 -7.46
N GLY A 184 1.06 -23.46 -6.17
CA GLY A 184 0.79 -24.86 -5.82
C GLY A 184 1.37 -25.41 -4.51
N ALA A 185 1.81 -24.59 -3.56
CA ALA A 185 2.21 -25.09 -2.24
C ALA A 185 1.11 -24.82 -1.21
N ASP A 186 0.58 -25.92 -0.68
CA ASP A 186 -0.43 -26.04 0.38
C ASP A 186 -0.02 -25.24 1.63
N ALA A 187 -0.53 -24.02 1.74
CA ALA A 187 -0.50 -23.27 2.98
C ALA A 187 -1.82 -23.52 3.70
N ARG A 188 -1.78 -24.34 4.74
CA ARG A 188 -2.90 -24.49 5.65
C ARG A 188 -3.07 -23.18 6.43
N VAL A 189 -4.22 -22.55 6.23
CA VAL A 189 -4.75 -21.42 7.00
C VAL A 189 -5.09 -21.89 8.41
#